data_AF-A0A3S1ESR0-F1
#
_entry.id   AF-A0A3S1ESR0-F1
#
_cell.length_a   1.000
_cell.length_b   1.000
_cell.length_c   1.000
_cell.angle_alpha   90.00
_cell.angle_beta   90.00
_cell.angle_gamma   90.00
#
_symmetry.space_group_name_H-M   'P 1'
#
loop_
_entity.id
_entity.type
_entity.pdbx_description
1 polymer ?
#
loop_
_entity_poly.entity_id
_entity_poly.type
_entity_poly.pdbx_seq_one_letter_code
_entity_poly.pdbx_strand_id
1 'polypeptide(L)'
;MKNYMKRDEKVPEHPADRFVLVSSLFDEVWPKELTLNSRQVSDALADFPAAAGARFAEAVGLVAPYLTPFDCWSLWEYGVFQHENEDRAIHHVETTADADAFLTLLDKTVGGEEGAVVPNGLDKALQHIGLKAPKLEKDVRYQRLLTLSRR
;
A
#
# COMPACT_ATOMS: atom_id res chain seq x y z
N MET A 1 0.27 -7.96 12.58
CA MET A 1 1.20 -6.82 12.41
C MET A 1 0.74 -5.53 13.07
N LYS A 2 -0.56 -5.20 13.05
CA LYS A 2 -1.19 -3.96 13.62
C LYS A 2 -0.81 -3.58 15.08
N ASN A 3 -0.21 -4.49 15.87
CA ASN A 3 0.26 -4.21 17.23
C ASN A 3 1.79 -4.16 17.40
N TYR A 4 2.58 -4.58 16.41
CA TYR A 4 4.06 -4.55 16.50
C TYR A 4 4.65 -3.16 16.21
N MET A 5 3.84 -2.23 15.68
CA MET A 5 4.24 -0.83 15.44
C MET A 5 3.69 0.15 16.49
N LYS A 6 2.91 -0.34 17.48
CA LYS A 6 2.50 0.47 18.63
C LYS A 6 3.64 0.44 19.65
N ARG A 7 4.07 1.63 20.08
CA ARG A 7 5.24 1.89 20.94
C ARG A 7 5.32 0.90 22.12
N ASP A 8 6.29 -0.01 22.05
CA ASP A 8 6.87 -0.68 23.21
C ASP A 8 8.32 -0.16 23.38
N GLU A 9 8.74 0.04 24.62
CA GLU A 9 9.94 0.78 25.06
C GLU A 9 11.30 0.19 24.64
N LYS A 10 11.34 -0.82 23.76
CA LYS A 10 12.58 -1.49 23.28
C LYS A 10 12.71 -1.55 21.77
N VAL A 11 12.06 -0.64 21.05
CA VAL A 11 12.14 -0.56 19.58
C VAL A 11 13.12 0.56 19.20
N PRO A 12 14.00 0.36 18.19
CA PRO A 12 14.91 1.39 17.71
C PRO A 12 14.20 2.74 17.50
N GLU A 13 14.72 3.81 18.10
CA GLU A 13 14.06 5.12 18.17
C GLU A 13 13.81 5.73 16.77
N HIS A 14 14.59 5.34 15.76
CA HIS A 14 14.48 5.91 14.41
C HIS A 14 13.60 5.06 13.46
N PRO A 15 12.63 5.65 12.73
CA PRO A 15 11.83 4.95 11.71
C PRO A 15 12.67 4.22 10.65
N ALA A 16 13.85 4.76 10.32
CA ALA A 16 14.79 4.14 9.38
C ALA A 16 15.31 2.78 9.88
N ASP A 17 15.62 2.67 11.17
CA ASP A 17 16.12 1.44 11.79
C ASP A 17 15.04 0.35 11.84
N ARG A 18 13.78 0.78 12.01
CA ARG A 18 12.62 -0.13 11.94
C ARG A 18 12.41 -0.70 10.55
N PHE A 19 12.55 0.13 9.50
CA PHE A 19 12.44 -0.36 8.13
C PHE A 19 13.51 -1.41 7.83
N VAL A 20 14.77 -1.14 8.20
CA VAL A 20 15.89 -2.09 7.99
C VAL A 20 15.65 -3.43 8.70
N LEU A 21 15.12 -3.40 9.93
CA LEU A 21 14.78 -4.62 10.66
C LEU A 21 13.64 -5.41 10.00
N VAL A 22 12.62 -4.72 9.49
CA VAL A 22 11.50 -5.40 8.81
C VAL A 22 11.94 -5.92 7.44
N SER A 23 12.76 -5.18 6.70
CA SER A 23 13.29 -5.66 5.41
C SER A 23 14.13 -6.92 5.59
N SER A 24 14.98 -7.00 6.62
CA SER A 24 15.76 -8.22 6.88
C SER A 24 14.87 -9.41 7.26
N LEU A 25 13.76 -9.18 7.97
CA LEU A 25 12.76 -10.23 8.20
C LEU A 25 12.17 -10.73 6.88
N PHE A 26 11.84 -9.84 5.94
CA PHE A 26 11.38 -10.25 4.62
C PHE A 26 12.44 -11.03 3.85
N ASP A 27 13.71 -10.65 3.95
CA ASP A 27 14.78 -11.29 3.19
C ASP A 27 15.22 -12.64 3.77
N GLU A 28 15.38 -12.73 5.08
CA GLU A 28 16.04 -13.85 5.77
C GLU A 28 15.07 -14.84 6.41
N VAL A 29 13.87 -14.40 6.81
CA VAL A 29 12.95 -15.19 7.65
C VAL A 29 11.62 -15.46 6.96
N TRP A 30 11.09 -14.51 6.20
CA TRP A 30 9.75 -14.59 5.64
C TRP A 30 9.62 -15.71 4.60
N PRO A 31 8.56 -16.54 4.68
CA PRO A 31 8.33 -17.60 3.70
C PRO A 31 8.23 -17.04 2.28
N LYS A 32 8.96 -17.64 1.33
CA LYS A 32 8.98 -17.20 -0.07
C LYS A 32 7.93 -17.91 -0.92
N GLU A 33 7.24 -18.88 -0.34
CA GLU A 33 6.18 -19.66 -0.96
C GLU A 33 4.91 -18.82 -1.12
N LEU A 34 4.59 -18.47 -2.37
CA LEU A 34 3.39 -17.69 -2.72
C LEU A 34 2.07 -18.40 -2.36
N THR A 35 2.12 -19.70 -2.08
CA THR A 35 0.95 -20.48 -1.60
C THR A 35 0.47 -20.03 -0.23
N LEU A 36 1.28 -19.26 0.52
CA LEU A 36 0.91 -18.69 1.81
C LEU A 36 0.25 -17.31 1.69
N ASN A 37 0.15 -16.76 0.47
CA ASN A 37 -0.57 -15.52 0.24
C ASN A 37 -2.05 -15.72 0.56
N SER A 38 -2.58 -14.83 1.41
CA SER A 38 -3.98 -14.86 1.81
C SER A 38 -4.52 -13.44 1.95
N ARG A 39 -5.85 -13.31 1.96
CA ARG A 39 -6.53 -12.04 2.23
C ARG A 39 -6.07 -11.44 3.56
N GLN A 40 -5.88 -12.27 4.58
CA GLN A 40 -5.44 -11.85 5.91
C GLN A 40 -3.99 -11.35 5.91
N VAL A 41 -3.10 -11.98 5.15
CA VAL A 41 -1.72 -11.50 4.98
C VAL A 41 -1.72 -10.16 4.25
N SER A 42 -2.55 -10.00 3.22
CA SER A 42 -2.63 -8.75 2.47
C SER A 42 -3.15 -7.59 3.31
N ASP A 43 -4.24 -7.78 4.06
CA ASP A 43 -4.74 -6.77 5.02
C ASP A 43 -3.69 -6.43 6.09
N ALA A 44 -2.94 -7.43 6.57
CA ALA A 44 -1.91 -7.21 7.59
C ALA A 44 -0.68 -6.46 7.08
N LEU A 45 -0.46 -6.40 5.76
CA LEU A 45 0.68 -5.74 5.11
C LEU A 45 0.30 -4.44 4.39
N ALA A 46 -0.99 -4.13 4.25
CA ALA A 46 -1.47 -3.01 3.44
C ALA A 46 -0.97 -1.64 3.91
N ASP A 47 -0.82 -1.44 5.22
CA ASP A 47 -0.37 -0.18 5.85
C ASP A 47 1.16 -0.07 5.98
N PHE A 48 1.89 -1.17 5.73
CA PHE A 48 3.35 -1.19 5.88
C PHE A 48 4.07 -0.15 5.01
N PRO A 49 3.70 0.05 3.72
CA PRO A 49 4.33 1.08 2.90
C PRO A 49 4.20 2.49 3.47
N ALA A 50 3.02 2.86 3.97
CA ALA A 50 2.82 4.16 4.62
C ALA A 50 3.64 4.27 5.92
N ALA A 51 3.69 3.19 6.72
CA ALA A 51 4.50 3.15 7.94
C ALA A 51 6.02 3.27 7.68
N ALA A 52 6.49 2.90 6.49
CA ALA A 52 7.88 3.07 6.05
C ALA A 52 8.23 4.52 5.63
N GLY A 53 7.23 5.39 5.48
CA GLY A 53 7.43 6.82 5.22
C GLY A 53 8.21 7.08 3.93
N ALA A 54 9.41 7.68 4.05
CA ALA A 54 10.26 8.00 2.90
C ALA A 54 10.76 6.77 2.11
N ARG A 55 10.59 5.56 2.65
CA ARG A 55 10.90 4.29 1.98
C ARG A 55 9.65 3.62 1.38
N PHE A 56 8.58 4.39 1.12
CA PHE A 56 7.31 3.87 0.62
C PHE A 56 7.48 2.93 -0.58
N ALA A 57 8.18 3.38 -1.62
CA ALA A 57 8.40 2.56 -2.82
C ALA A 57 9.16 1.25 -2.55
N GLU A 58 10.22 1.29 -1.74
CA GLU A 58 10.97 0.09 -1.33
C GLU A 58 10.09 -0.87 -0.51
N ALA A 59 9.29 -0.33 0.40
CA ALA A 59 8.38 -1.10 1.24
C ALA A 59 7.31 -1.82 0.41
N VAL A 60 6.73 -1.16 -0.60
CA VAL A 60 5.84 -1.85 -1.55
C VAL A 60 6.58 -2.98 -2.26
N GLY A 61 7.80 -2.74 -2.74
CA GLY A 61 8.60 -3.77 -3.42
C GLY A 61 8.81 -5.03 -2.58
N LEU A 62 8.99 -4.86 -1.26
CA LEU A 62 9.12 -5.98 -0.32
C LEU A 62 7.84 -6.78 -0.17
N VAL A 63 6.69 -6.11 -0.05
CA VAL A 63 5.42 -6.80 0.25
C VAL A 63 4.64 -7.24 -0.97
N ALA A 64 4.81 -6.58 -2.12
CA ALA A 64 4.03 -6.81 -3.34
C ALA A 64 3.94 -8.28 -3.81
N PRO A 65 4.98 -9.13 -3.68
CA PRO A 65 4.87 -10.55 -3.99
C PRO A 65 3.85 -11.30 -3.14
N TYR A 66 3.57 -10.82 -1.92
CA TYR A 66 2.70 -11.46 -0.94
C TYR A 66 1.28 -10.89 -0.90
N LEU A 67 0.99 -9.91 -1.77
CA LEU A 67 -0.30 -9.27 -1.84
C LEU A 67 -1.23 -9.98 -2.83
N THR A 68 -2.48 -10.09 -2.42
CA THR A 68 -3.62 -10.58 -3.19
C THR A 68 -4.82 -9.67 -2.94
N PRO A 69 -5.86 -9.68 -3.81
CA PRO A 69 -7.07 -8.95 -3.53
C PRO A 69 -7.68 -9.29 -2.18
N PHE A 70 -8.10 -8.27 -1.44
CA PHE A 70 -8.77 -8.38 -0.15
C PHE A 70 -9.84 -7.29 0.00
N ASP A 71 -10.68 -7.40 1.02
CA ASP A 71 -11.79 -6.47 1.23
C ASP A 71 -11.28 -5.19 1.90
N CYS A 72 -10.89 -4.21 1.08
CA CYS A 72 -10.39 -2.90 1.48
C CYS A 72 -11.45 -1.82 1.22
N TRP A 73 -11.99 -1.22 2.28
CA TRP A 73 -13.13 -0.31 2.16
C TRP A 73 -12.74 1.12 1.85
N SER A 74 -11.48 1.50 2.09
CA SER A 74 -11.01 2.86 1.87
C SER A 74 -9.49 2.96 1.77
N LEU A 75 -8.97 4.18 1.59
CA LEU A 75 -7.52 4.40 1.66
C LEU A 75 -6.95 4.44 3.09
N TRP A 76 -7.79 4.27 4.13
CA TRP A 76 -7.34 4.14 5.52
C TRP A 76 -6.57 2.86 5.77
N GLU A 77 -6.99 1.76 5.16
CA GLU A 77 -6.36 0.45 5.31
C GLU A 77 -4.94 0.41 4.73
N TYR A 78 -4.60 1.32 3.80
CA TYR A 78 -3.24 1.50 3.30
C TYR A 78 -2.41 2.50 4.14
N GLY A 79 -3.00 3.13 5.16
CA GLY A 79 -2.34 4.12 6.00
C GLY A 79 -1.99 5.46 5.31
N VAL A 80 -2.48 5.70 4.07
CA VAL A 80 -2.14 6.90 3.29
C VAL A 80 -3.05 8.10 3.59
N PHE A 81 -4.24 7.85 4.17
CA PHE A 81 -5.09 8.88 4.75
C PHE A 81 -4.75 9.09 6.23
N GLN A 82 -4.85 10.33 6.74
CA GLN A 82 -4.68 10.67 8.17
C GLN A 82 -5.99 11.11 8.84
N HIS A 83 -6.37 10.47 9.96
CA HIS A 83 -7.70 10.59 10.60
C HIS A 83 -8.09 12.03 10.99
N GLU A 84 -7.10 12.91 11.08
CA GLU A 84 -7.23 14.28 11.58
C GLU A 84 -7.50 15.33 10.49
N ASN A 85 -7.37 14.99 9.20
CA ASN A 85 -7.57 15.94 8.10
C ASN A 85 -8.95 15.76 7.45
N GLU A 86 -9.77 16.80 7.50
CA GLU A 86 -11.03 16.89 6.74
C GLU A 86 -10.81 16.69 5.23
N ASP A 87 -9.62 17.04 4.74
CA ASP A 87 -9.27 17.01 3.32
C ASP A 87 -8.94 15.63 2.73
N ARG A 88 -8.84 14.56 3.54
CA ARG A 88 -8.46 13.20 3.06
C ARG A 88 -7.27 13.25 2.07
N ALA A 89 -6.25 14.03 2.41
CA ALA A 89 -5.04 14.15 1.59
C ALA A 89 -4.25 12.83 1.61
N ILE A 90 -3.58 12.51 0.51
CA ILE A 90 -2.72 11.33 0.38
C ILE A 90 -1.31 11.72 0.80
N HIS A 91 -0.79 11.02 1.80
CA HIS A 91 0.56 11.21 2.32
C HIS A 91 1.49 10.07 1.88
N HIS A 92 2.80 10.28 2.01
CA HIS A 92 3.88 9.32 1.72
C HIS A 92 4.12 9.02 0.23
N VAL A 93 3.16 9.35 -0.64
CA VAL A 93 3.29 9.24 -2.10
C VAL A 93 3.79 10.56 -2.66
N GLU A 94 5.09 10.81 -2.56
CA GLU A 94 5.67 12.12 -2.88
C GLU A 94 6.43 12.17 -4.21
N THR A 95 7.02 11.04 -4.63
CA THR A 95 7.85 10.94 -5.83
C THR A 95 7.16 10.15 -6.94
N THR A 96 7.74 10.17 -8.15
CA THR A 96 7.30 9.32 -9.25
C THR A 96 7.43 7.83 -8.93
N ALA A 97 8.47 7.45 -8.17
CA ALA A 97 8.68 6.07 -7.73
C ALA A 97 7.61 5.65 -6.71
N ASP A 98 7.25 6.52 -5.77
CA ASP A 98 6.17 6.24 -4.82
C ASP A 98 4.81 6.13 -5.53
N ALA A 99 4.57 6.93 -6.56
CA ALA A 99 3.33 6.87 -7.34
C ALA A 99 3.19 5.54 -8.10
N ASP A 100 4.27 5.04 -8.72
CA ASP A 100 4.28 3.73 -9.38
C ASP A 100 4.14 2.58 -8.37
N ALA A 101 4.81 2.69 -7.23
CA ALA A 101 4.67 1.74 -6.13
C ALA A 101 3.24 1.74 -5.57
N PHE A 102 2.63 2.91 -5.37
CA PHE A 102 1.27 2.99 -4.88
C PHE A 102 0.27 2.43 -5.89
N LEU A 103 0.48 2.67 -7.18
CA LEU A 103 -0.29 2.03 -8.24
C LEU A 103 -0.16 0.50 -8.19
N THR A 104 1.06 -0.01 -7.97
CA THR A 104 1.32 -1.45 -7.80
C THR A 104 0.57 -2.03 -6.60
N LEU A 105 0.61 -1.33 -5.47
CA LEU A 105 -0.10 -1.72 -4.25
C LEU A 105 -1.60 -1.87 -4.53
N LEU A 106 -2.24 -0.82 -5.07
CA LEU A 106 -3.67 -0.83 -5.40
C LEU A 106 -4.03 -1.89 -6.44
N ASP A 107 -3.18 -2.07 -7.46
CA ASP A 107 -3.40 -3.06 -8.52
C ASP A 107 -3.42 -4.49 -7.99
N LYS A 108 -2.57 -4.80 -6.99
CA LYS A 108 -2.47 -6.10 -6.34
C LYS A 108 -3.59 -6.39 -5.35
N THR A 109 -4.16 -5.36 -4.72
CA THR A 109 -5.07 -5.52 -3.58
C THR A 109 -6.53 -5.21 -3.89
N VAL A 110 -6.82 -4.44 -4.94
CA VAL A 110 -8.20 -4.17 -5.37
C VAL A 110 -8.65 -5.26 -6.35
N GLY A 111 -9.66 -6.03 -5.97
CA GLY A 111 -10.23 -7.10 -6.79
C GLY A 111 -10.84 -6.58 -8.10
N GLY A 112 -10.82 -7.42 -9.13
CA GLY A 112 -11.41 -7.13 -10.44
C GLY A 112 -12.70 -7.91 -10.72
N GLU A 113 -13.01 -8.88 -9.86
CA GLU A 113 -14.16 -9.76 -9.92
C GLU A 113 -15.47 -9.04 -9.59
N GLU A 114 -16.58 -9.63 -10.02
CA GLU A 114 -17.92 -9.15 -9.68
C GLU A 114 -18.15 -9.27 -8.16
N GLY A 115 -18.56 -8.17 -7.52
CA GLY A 115 -18.71 -8.09 -6.06
C GLY A 115 -17.42 -7.76 -5.29
N ALA A 116 -16.29 -7.51 -5.96
CA ALA A 116 -15.09 -7.01 -5.30
C ALA A 116 -15.34 -5.64 -4.64
N VAL A 117 -14.81 -5.47 -3.42
CA VAL A 117 -14.89 -4.19 -2.71
C VAL A 117 -13.96 -3.18 -3.39
N VAL A 118 -14.53 -2.06 -3.84
CA VAL A 118 -13.77 -0.93 -4.39
C VAL A 118 -13.53 0.09 -3.26
N PRO A 119 -12.27 0.42 -2.92
CA PRO A 119 -11.98 1.34 -1.82
C PRO A 119 -12.54 2.75 -2.07
N ASN A 120 -13.19 3.32 -1.06
CA ASN A 120 -13.56 4.73 -1.07
C ASN A 120 -12.30 5.61 -1.16
N GLY A 121 -12.29 6.51 -2.14
CA GLY A 121 -11.14 7.38 -2.44
C GLY A 121 -10.21 6.83 -3.51
N LEU A 122 -10.52 5.69 -4.16
CA LEU A 122 -9.73 5.17 -5.27
C LEU A 122 -9.55 6.20 -6.41
N ASP A 123 -10.59 6.96 -6.71
CA ASP A 123 -10.56 8.08 -7.66
C ASP A 123 -9.53 9.15 -7.25
N LYS A 124 -9.51 9.54 -5.98
CA LYS A 124 -8.53 10.48 -5.41
C LYS A 124 -7.11 9.91 -5.46
N ALA A 125 -6.93 8.62 -5.18
CA ALA A 125 -5.64 7.95 -5.33
C ALA A 125 -5.13 8.02 -6.77
N LEU A 126 -5.98 7.67 -7.74
CA LEU A 126 -5.60 7.72 -9.15
C LEU A 126 -5.32 9.14 -9.62
N GLN A 127 -6.07 10.14 -9.13
CA GLN A 127 -5.77 11.54 -9.41
C GLN A 127 -4.40 11.94 -8.84
N HIS A 128 -4.11 11.59 -7.58
CA HIS A 128 -2.81 11.89 -6.95
C HIS A 128 -1.64 11.21 -7.67
N ILE A 129 -1.81 9.94 -8.06
CA ILE A 129 -0.83 9.20 -8.87
C ILE A 129 -0.60 9.90 -10.21
N GLY A 130 -1.66 10.34 -10.90
CA GLY A 130 -1.57 11.06 -12.17
C GLY A 130 -0.84 12.41 -12.03
N LEU A 131 -1.08 13.15 -10.93
CA LEU A 131 -0.37 14.39 -10.64
C LEU A 131 1.13 14.17 -10.39
N LYS A 132 1.50 13.13 -9.64
CA LYS A 132 2.90 12.82 -9.31
C LYS A 132 3.65 12.16 -10.47
N ALA A 133 2.98 11.35 -11.27
CA ALA A 133 3.56 10.60 -12.38
C ALA A 133 2.59 10.52 -13.59
N PRO A 134 2.46 11.60 -14.40
CA PRO A 134 1.46 11.68 -15.48
C PRO A 134 1.55 10.57 -16.53
N LYS A 135 2.73 9.95 -16.70
CA LYS A 135 2.92 8.83 -17.63
C LYS A 135 2.12 7.59 -17.22
N LEU A 136 1.83 7.42 -15.93
CA LEU A 136 1.08 6.28 -15.41
C LEU A 136 -0.40 6.30 -15.78
N GLU A 137 -0.96 7.44 -16.21
CA GLU A 137 -2.34 7.48 -16.70
C GLU A 137 -2.55 6.54 -17.90
N LYS A 138 -1.50 6.25 -18.67
CA LYS A 138 -1.57 5.30 -19.80
C LYS A 138 -1.28 3.85 -19.41
N ASP A 139 -0.95 3.60 -18.14
CA ASP A 139 -0.66 2.27 -17.64
C ASP A 139 -1.95 1.42 -17.58
N VAL A 140 -1.85 0.14 -17.92
CA VAL A 140 -2.98 -0.78 -17.91
C VAL A 140 -3.57 -0.92 -16.50
N ARG A 141 -2.72 -0.92 -15.47
CA ARG A 141 -3.12 -0.99 -14.05
C ARG A 141 -3.98 0.23 -13.68
N TYR A 142 -3.54 1.41 -14.11
CA TYR A 142 -4.26 2.66 -13.89
C TYR A 142 -5.62 2.63 -14.56
N GLN A 143 -5.68 2.27 -15.84
CA GLN A 143 -6.93 2.22 -16.60
C GLN A 143 -7.91 1.19 -16.06
N ARG A 144 -7.41 0.03 -15.60
CA ARG A 144 -8.21 -0.99 -14.91
C ARG A 144 -8.86 -0.41 -13.64
N LEU A 145 -8.06 0.19 -12.76
CA LEU A 145 -8.54 0.77 -11.50
C LEU A 145 -9.47 1.96 -11.73
N LEU A 146 -9.21 2.79 -12.74
CA LEU A 146 -10.08 3.91 -13.12
C LEU A 146 -11.45 3.44 -13.61
N THR A 147 -11.48 2.30 -14.31
CA THR A 147 -12.74 1.68 -14.73
C THR A 147 -13.51 1.14 -13.52
N LEU A 148 -12.81 0.53 -12.56
CA LEU A 148 -13.40 0.03 -11.32
C LEU A 148 -13.95 1.16 -10.44
N SER A 149 -13.26 2.31 -10.36
CA SER A 149 -13.69 3.44 -9.52
C SER A 149 -14.95 4.15 -10.00
N ARG A 150 -15.45 3.80 -11.20
CA ARG A 150 -16.63 4.42 -11.83
C ARG A 150 -17.89 3.53 -11.77
N ARG A 151 -17.76 2.31 -11.24
CA ARG A 151 -18.89 1.38 -11.03
C ARG A 151 -19.69 1.81 -9.81
#